data_AF-C9SRN8-F1
#
_entry.id   AF-C9SRN8-F1
#
_cell.length_a   1.000
_cell.length_b   1.000
_cell.length_c   1.000
_cell.angle_alpha   90.00
_cell.angle_beta   90.00
_cell.angle_gamma   90.00
#
_symmetry.space_group_name_H-M   'P 1'
#
loop_
_entity.id
_entity.type
_entity.pdbx_description
1 polymer ?
#
loop_
_entity_poly.entity_id
_entity_poly.type
_entity_poly.pdbx_seq_one_letter_code
_entity_poly.pdbx_strand_id
1 'polypeptide(L)'
;MANDSSQTSNHGSTKPFAVIVHPFQSPTPDSCAYEIGLKASSNALIFIGGLTGGPHTSRTPRSLAQGLADASELDYSVWEFRMRSSYSGFGFSSIANDVEDIRALVTYLRSLGKNKMVLMGVSTGCQDCIEYTNRVKYDTPPVDGYILQSPVSDRETASMSMPVDYLEATIATAKRMIAQGRHEDAMPRDSIPPVFSSPVTAYRWNSLAAKGYV
;
A
#
# COMPACT_ATOMS: atom_id res chain seq x y z
N MET A 1 -23.31 -28.02 5.53
CA MET A 1 -22.21 -28.12 6.50
C MET A 1 -21.44 -26.82 6.43
N ALA A 2 -21.57 -25.98 7.46
CA ALA A 2 -20.96 -24.66 7.51
C ALA A 2 -19.43 -24.83 7.69
N ASN A 3 -18.66 -24.31 6.75
CA ASN A 3 -17.21 -24.23 6.91
C ASN A 3 -16.91 -22.89 7.59
N ASP A 4 -16.91 -22.92 8.91
CA ASP A 4 -16.40 -21.84 9.76
C ASP A 4 -14.87 -21.84 9.66
N SER A 5 -14.34 -21.30 8.55
CA SER A 5 -12.94 -20.94 8.46
C SER A 5 -12.72 -19.69 9.29
N SER A 6 -12.59 -19.88 10.60
CA SER A 6 -12.04 -18.90 11.52
C SER A 6 -10.86 -18.20 10.86
N GLN A 7 -11.01 -16.90 10.61
CA GLN A 7 -9.89 -16.03 10.28
C GLN A 7 -8.91 -16.15 11.43
N THR A 8 -7.83 -16.90 11.23
CA THR A 8 -6.71 -16.92 12.15
C THR A 8 -6.12 -15.52 12.16
N SER A 9 -6.55 -14.72 13.13
CA SER A 9 -5.99 -13.40 13.37
C SER A 9 -4.47 -13.55 13.42
N ASN A 10 -3.78 -12.85 12.54
CA ASN A 10 -2.33 -12.88 12.42
C ASN A 10 -1.67 -12.11 13.58
N HIS A 11 -2.29 -12.14 14.78
CA HIS A 11 -1.85 -11.49 16.01
C HIS A 11 -0.65 -12.22 16.61
N GLY A 12 0.46 -12.23 15.87
CA GLY A 12 1.72 -12.65 16.44
C GLY A 12 2.37 -11.53 17.25
N SER A 13 2.93 -11.92 18.40
CA SER A 13 3.66 -11.10 19.37
C SER A 13 3.10 -9.69 19.56
N THR A 14 2.23 -9.56 20.55
CA THR A 14 1.71 -8.29 21.12
C THR A 14 2.77 -7.49 21.88
N LYS A 15 4.06 -7.89 21.82
CA LYS A 15 5.13 -7.20 22.52
C LYS A 15 5.38 -5.82 21.89
N PRO A 16 5.54 -4.77 22.71
CA PRO A 16 6.00 -3.48 22.24
C PRO A 16 7.33 -3.59 21.50
N PHE A 17 7.57 -2.68 20.56
CA PHE A 17 8.83 -2.56 19.84
C PHE A 17 9.20 -1.07 19.72
N ALA A 18 10.51 -0.80 19.63
CA ALA A 18 11.00 0.55 19.47
C ALA A 18 10.82 1.02 18.02
N VAL A 19 10.40 2.26 17.85
CA VAL A 19 10.23 2.93 16.56
C VAL A 19 10.58 4.40 16.73
N ILE A 20 11.24 5.00 15.74
CA ILE A 20 11.39 6.46 15.65
C ILE A 20 10.31 6.97 14.72
N VAL A 21 9.56 7.97 15.18
CA VAL A 21 8.47 8.58 14.42
C VAL A 21 8.94 9.89 13.83
N HIS A 22 8.72 10.05 12.53
CA HIS A 22 9.15 11.18 11.73
C HIS A 22 7.94 11.90 11.14
N PRO A 23 7.50 13.03 11.72
CA PRO A 23 6.61 13.94 11.04
C PRO A 23 7.30 14.48 9.80
N PHE A 24 6.61 14.50 8.66
CA PHE A 24 7.17 15.03 7.42
C PHE A 24 6.07 15.66 6.55
N GLN A 25 6.47 16.56 5.65
CA GLN A 25 5.54 17.15 4.71
C GLN A 25 5.06 16.09 3.71
N SER A 26 3.76 15.86 3.67
CA SER A 26 3.11 14.86 2.80
C SER A 26 1.80 15.40 2.24
N PRO A 27 1.34 14.95 1.05
CA PRO A 27 -0.04 15.15 0.60
C PRO A 27 -1.07 14.56 1.57
N THR A 28 -0.69 13.53 2.33
CA THR A 28 -1.47 13.02 3.45
C THR A 28 -1.34 13.96 4.65
N PRO A 29 -2.43 14.61 5.13
CA PRO A 29 -2.37 15.50 6.30
C PRO A 29 -1.83 14.77 7.52
N ASP A 30 -1.03 15.44 8.34
CA ASP A 30 -0.45 14.91 9.59
C ASP A 30 0.23 13.53 9.45
N SER A 31 0.81 13.25 8.28
CA SER A 31 1.49 11.98 8.04
C SER A 31 2.78 11.86 8.84
N CYS A 32 3.07 10.63 9.24
CA CYS A 32 4.31 10.24 9.89
C CYS A 32 4.92 9.04 9.17
N ALA A 33 6.25 9.01 9.14
CA ALA A 33 7.02 7.83 8.81
C ALA A 33 7.57 7.18 10.10
N TYR A 34 7.85 5.89 10.02
CA TYR A 34 8.20 5.04 11.15
C TYR A 34 9.49 4.29 10.80
N GLU A 35 10.60 4.70 11.41
CA GLU A 35 11.91 4.07 11.24
C GLU A 35 12.11 2.97 12.30
N ILE A 36 12.45 1.77 11.84
CA ILE A 36 12.65 0.57 12.67
C ILE A 36 14.05 0.01 12.37
N GLY A 37 14.78 -0.38 13.41
CA GLY A 37 16.10 -1.00 13.31
C GLY A 37 17.23 -0.08 13.78
N LEU A 38 18.39 -0.19 13.13
CA LEU A 38 19.61 0.55 13.49
C LEU A 38 19.41 2.05 13.31
N LYS A 39 19.54 2.79 14.42
CA LYS A 39 19.41 4.24 14.43
C LYS A 39 20.56 4.86 13.64
N ALA A 40 20.27 5.89 12.85
CA ALA A 40 21.23 6.62 12.02
C ALA A 40 21.84 5.82 10.85
N SER A 41 21.18 4.75 10.39
CA SER A 41 21.62 4.07 9.18
C SER A 41 21.64 4.99 7.97
N SER A 42 22.65 4.86 7.11
CA SER A 42 22.78 5.71 5.93
C SER A 42 21.79 5.34 4.82
N ASN A 43 21.25 4.11 4.83
CA ASN A 43 20.35 3.61 3.80
C ASN A 43 18.94 3.33 4.35
N ALA A 44 17.94 3.35 3.46
CA ALA A 44 16.54 3.13 3.80
C ALA A 44 15.91 2.03 2.93
N LEU A 45 15.29 1.05 3.58
CA LEU A 45 14.41 0.07 2.95
C LEU A 45 12.97 0.48 3.27
N ILE A 46 12.24 0.96 2.27
CA ILE A 46 10.89 1.52 2.41
C ILE A 46 9.88 0.42 2.08
N PHE A 47 9.16 -0.03 3.09
CA PHE A 47 8.11 -1.04 2.99
C PHE A 47 6.77 -0.40 2.58
N ILE A 48 6.18 -0.92 1.51
CA ILE A 48 4.87 -0.52 0.98
C ILE A 48 3.96 -1.75 1.03
N GLY A 49 2.97 -1.71 1.93
CA GLY A 49 2.02 -2.79 2.14
C GLY A 49 0.96 -2.88 1.04
N GLY A 50 0.17 -3.97 1.08
CA GLY A 50 -0.97 -4.13 0.18
C GLY A 50 -2.23 -3.37 0.64
N LEU A 51 -3.32 -3.52 -0.11
CA LEU A 51 -4.65 -2.99 0.19
C LEU A 51 -5.03 -3.28 1.64
N THR A 52 -5.70 -2.32 2.27
CA THR A 52 -6.06 -2.32 3.71
C THR A 52 -4.88 -2.20 4.68
N GLY A 53 -3.65 -2.27 4.18
CA GLY A 53 -2.44 -2.12 4.96
C GLY A 53 -2.17 -0.68 5.38
N GLY A 54 -1.29 -0.52 6.33
CA GLY A 54 -0.80 0.75 6.84
C GLY A 54 0.30 0.50 7.85
N PRO A 55 0.83 1.56 8.49
CA PRO A 55 1.79 1.40 9.57
C PRO A 55 1.34 0.36 10.59
N HIS A 56 2.23 -0.56 10.94
CA HIS A 56 2.05 -1.57 11.99
C HIS A 56 0.93 -2.61 11.72
N THR A 57 0.33 -2.67 10.53
CA THR A 57 -0.60 -3.77 10.19
C THR A 57 0.14 -5.07 9.85
N SER A 58 1.39 -4.96 9.39
CA SER A 58 2.25 -6.08 9.03
C SER A 58 3.39 -6.26 10.04
N ARG A 59 3.84 -7.50 10.21
CA ARG A 59 5.06 -7.83 10.96
C ARG A 59 6.31 -7.78 10.10
N THR A 60 6.15 -7.76 8.78
CA THR A 60 7.27 -7.79 7.82
C THR A 60 8.31 -6.71 8.09
N PRO A 61 7.95 -5.42 8.34
CA PRO A 61 8.95 -4.40 8.66
C PRO A 61 9.83 -4.76 9.86
N ARG A 62 9.24 -5.35 10.91
CA ARG A 62 9.97 -5.79 12.12
C ARG A 62 10.87 -6.98 11.85
N SER A 63 10.39 -7.97 11.08
CA SER A 63 11.21 -9.12 10.69
C SER A 63 12.38 -8.70 9.80
N LEU A 64 12.16 -7.76 8.88
CA LEU A 64 13.21 -7.18 8.04
C LEU A 64 14.24 -6.42 8.88
N ALA A 65 13.79 -5.60 9.83
CA ALA A 65 14.70 -4.86 10.70
C ALA A 65 15.57 -5.79 11.56
N GLN A 66 15.02 -6.91 12.04
CA GLN A 66 15.79 -7.92 12.76
C GLN A 66 16.85 -8.58 11.85
N GLY A 67 16.47 -8.99 10.64
CA GLY A 67 17.42 -9.57 9.70
C GLY A 67 18.51 -8.59 9.26
N LEU A 68 18.19 -7.30 9.13
CA LEU A 68 19.16 -6.25 8.81
C LEU A 68 20.08 -5.92 9.99
N ALA A 69 19.67 -6.16 11.23
CA ALA A 69 20.57 -6.05 12.37
C ALA A 69 21.69 -7.10 12.31
N ASP A 70 21.39 -8.31 11.80
CA ASP A 70 22.37 -9.37 11.61
C ASP A 70 23.29 -9.11 10.39
N ALA A 71 22.88 -8.22 9.48
CA ALA A 71 23.63 -7.77 8.30
C ALA A 71 23.97 -6.27 8.37
N SER A 72 24.48 -5.83 9.54
CA SER A 72 24.73 -4.42 9.87
C SER A 72 25.65 -3.68 8.87
N GLU A 73 26.50 -4.40 8.14
CA GLU A 73 27.37 -3.87 7.09
C GLU A 73 26.59 -3.31 5.88
N LEU A 74 25.34 -3.72 5.69
CA LEU A 74 24.46 -3.16 4.65
C LEU A 74 23.96 -1.76 5.02
N ASP A 75 23.96 -1.42 6.31
CA ASP A 75 23.61 -0.11 6.84
C ASP A 75 22.21 0.38 6.41
N TYR A 76 21.21 -0.51 6.47
CA TYR A 76 19.81 -0.19 6.19
C TYR A 76 18.97 -0.12 7.47
N SER A 77 18.14 0.91 7.51
CA SER A 77 16.98 1.03 8.41
C SER A 77 15.70 0.71 7.63
N VAL A 78 14.68 0.16 8.29
CA VAL A 78 13.39 -0.14 7.66
C VAL A 78 12.41 0.99 7.93
N TRP A 79 11.70 1.40 6.89
CA TRP A 79 10.74 2.50 6.93
C TRP A 79 9.37 2.02 6.49
N GLU A 80 8.33 2.36 7.24
CA GLU A 80 6.94 2.35 6.80
C GLU A 80 6.33 3.73 7.07
N PHE A 81 5.22 4.09 6.44
CA PHE A 81 4.63 5.42 6.61
C PHE A 81 3.14 5.42 6.30
N ARG A 82 2.44 6.46 6.78
CA ARG A 82 1.01 6.62 6.51
C ARG A 82 0.79 7.28 5.14
N MET A 83 0.12 6.57 4.25
CA MET A 83 -0.34 7.06 2.94
C MET A 83 -1.83 7.39 3.00
N ARG A 84 -2.35 8.10 1.98
CA ARG A 84 -3.80 8.29 1.80
C ARG A 84 -4.54 6.96 1.69
N SER A 85 -3.92 5.96 1.06
CA SER A 85 -4.50 4.62 0.89
C SER A 85 -4.41 3.73 2.14
N SER A 86 -3.78 4.19 3.23
CA SER A 86 -3.62 3.34 4.41
C SER A 86 -4.96 3.01 5.09
N TYR A 87 -5.06 1.82 5.66
CA TYR A 87 -6.21 1.31 6.41
C TYR A 87 -7.50 1.30 5.59
N SER A 88 -8.45 2.21 5.83
CA SER A 88 -9.69 2.34 5.07
C SER A 88 -9.58 3.30 3.89
N GLY A 89 -8.50 4.09 3.84
CA GLY A 89 -8.30 5.12 2.82
C GLY A 89 -8.08 4.56 1.41
N PHE A 90 -7.68 3.29 1.29
CA PHE A 90 -7.49 2.63 0.00
C PHE A 90 -8.71 2.70 -0.91
N GLY A 91 -9.91 2.74 -0.31
CA GLY A 91 -11.17 2.73 -1.05
C GLY A 91 -11.48 4.05 -1.74
N PHE A 92 -10.84 5.14 -1.31
CA PHE A 92 -10.97 6.50 -1.86
C PHE A 92 -9.68 7.01 -2.53
N SER A 93 -8.64 6.18 -2.55
CA SER A 93 -7.34 6.56 -3.10
C SER A 93 -7.10 5.94 -4.46
N SER A 94 -6.11 6.47 -5.16
CA SER A 94 -5.60 5.97 -6.44
C SER A 94 -4.12 5.63 -6.33
N ILE A 95 -3.61 4.84 -7.27
CA ILE A 95 -2.16 4.58 -7.37
C ILE A 95 -1.38 5.90 -7.57
N ALA A 96 -1.97 6.89 -8.25
CA ALA A 96 -1.36 8.21 -8.37
C ALA A 96 -1.18 8.90 -7.00
N ASN A 97 -2.16 8.74 -6.09
CA ASN A 97 -2.03 9.23 -4.72
C ASN A 97 -0.90 8.49 -3.97
N ASP A 98 -0.79 7.19 -4.16
CA ASP A 98 0.26 6.38 -3.52
C ASP A 98 1.65 6.82 -4.00
N VAL A 99 1.83 7.06 -5.31
CA VAL A 99 3.10 7.56 -5.87
C VAL A 99 3.46 8.95 -5.32
N GLU A 100 2.50 9.86 -5.22
CA GLU A 100 2.72 11.18 -4.62
C GLU A 100 3.11 11.11 -3.14
N ASP A 101 2.50 10.19 -2.38
CA ASP A 101 2.82 9.96 -0.96
C ASP A 101 4.23 9.34 -0.81
N ILE A 102 4.58 8.35 -1.63
CA ILE A 102 5.92 7.76 -1.68
C ILE A 102 6.95 8.81 -2.07
N ARG A 103 6.66 9.65 -3.07
CA ARG A 103 7.52 10.75 -3.52
C ARG A 103 7.86 11.67 -2.36
N ALA A 104 6.86 12.06 -1.57
CA ALA A 104 7.05 12.92 -0.41
C ALA A 104 7.98 12.28 0.63
N LEU A 105 7.81 10.98 0.90
CA LEU A 105 8.70 10.26 1.81
C LEU A 105 10.14 10.20 1.26
N VAL A 106 10.32 9.87 -0.02
CA VAL A 106 11.66 9.80 -0.64
C VAL A 106 12.34 11.16 -0.58
N THR A 107 11.63 12.25 -0.86
CA THR A 107 12.16 13.62 -0.70
C THR A 107 12.57 13.91 0.75
N TYR A 108 11.74 13.53 1.72
CA TYR A 108 12.07 13.69 3.14
C TYR A 108 13.32 12.91 3.53
N LEU A 109 13.43 11.64 3.12
CA LEU A 109 14.58 10.80 3.41
C LEU A 109 15.88 11.32 2.77
N ARG A 110 15.81 11.90 1.55
CA ARG A 110 16.94 12.62 0.97
C ARG A 110 17.35 13.82 1.81
N SER A 111 16.40 14.58 2.36
CA SER A 111 16.70 15.73 3.24
C SER A 111 17.36 15.32 4.57
N LEU A 112 17.13 14.09 5.02
CA LEU A 112 17.83 13.48 6.16
C LEU A 112 19.23 12.95 5.80
N GLY A 113 19.63 13.02 4.53
CA GLY A 113 20.92 12.51 4.06
C GLY A 113 20.95 11.00 3.82
N LYS A 114 19.80 10.33 3.63
CA LYS A 114 19.80 8.91 3.25
C LYS A 114 20.42 8.71 1.86
N ASN A 115 21.42 7.84 1.80
CA ASN A 115 22.25 7.56 0.63
C ASN A 115 21.56 6.61 -0.35
N LYS A 116 21.34 5.36 0.02
CA LYS A 116 20.60 4.39 -0.81
C LYS A 116 19.19 4.19 -0.32
N MET A 117 18.24 4.12 -1.25
CA MET A 117 16.83 3.86 -0.95
C MET A 117 16.29 2.74 -1.82
N VAL A 118 15.63 1.76 -1.20
CA VAL A 118 14.99 0.64 -1.90
C VAL A 118 13.50 0.62 -1.55
N LEU A 119 12.64 0.61 -2.56
CA LEU A 119 11.20 0.43 -2.38
C LEU A 119 10.85 -1.06 -2.39
N MET A 120 10.26 -1.56 -1.33
CA MET A 120 9.77 -2.94 -1.23
C MET A 120 8.26 -2.95 -1.19
N GLY A 121 7.66 -3.30 -2.32
CA GLY A 121 6.21 -3.47 -2.46
C GLY A 121 5.78 -4.89 -2.10
N VAL A 122 4.67 -5.01 -1.38
CA VAL A 122 4.04 -6.30 -1.07
C VAL A 122 2.62 -6.32 -1.61
N SER A 123 2.25 -7.39 -2.32
CA SER A 123 0.91 -7.53 -2.91
C SER A 123 0.58 -6.32 -3.79
N THR A 124 -0.46 -5.55 -3.49
CA THR A 124 -0.79 -4.34 -4.27
C THR A 124 0.24 -3.22 -4.13
N GLY A 125 1.05 -3.20 -3.06
CA GLY A 125 2.18 -2.25 -2.95
C GLY A 125 3.23 -2.45 -4.06
N CYS A 126 3.23 -3.61 -4.74
CA CYS A 126 4.02 -3.80 -5.95
C CYS A 126 3.57 -2.89 -7.11
N GLN A 127 2.26 -2.58 -7.18
CA GLN A 127 1.71 -1.68 -8.20
C GLN A 127 2.25 -0.26 -8.00
N ASP A 128 2.32 0.19 -6.74
CA ASP A 128 2.88 1.49 -6.38
C ASP A 128 4.36 1.58 -6.76
N CYS A 129 5.14 0.53 -6.47
CA CYS A 129 6.55 0.44 -6.89
C CYS A 129 6.70 0.54 -8.41
N ILE A 130 5.86 -0.14 -9.18
CA ILE A 130 5.90 -0.12 -10.64
C ILE A 130 5.51 1.27 -11.16
N GLU A 131 4.42 1.86 -10.67
CA GLU A 131 3.95 3.17 -11.11
C GLU A 131 4.95 4.28 -10.73
N TYR A 132 5.64 4.15 -9.60
CA TYR A 132 6.69 5.07 -9.16
C TYR A 132 7.88 5.14 -10.15
N THR A 133 8.09 4.10 -10.98
CA THR A 133 9.10 4.14 -12.04
C THR A 133 8.79 5.14 -13.16
N ASN A 134 7.53 5.58 -13.27
CA ASN A 134 7.11 6.58 -14.26
C ASN A 134 7.48 8.01 -13.83
N ARG A 135 8.77 8.29 -13.83
CA ARG A 135 9.36 9.54 -13.34
C ARG A 135 8.90 10.78 -14.11
N VAL A 136 8.60 10.64 -15.40
CA VAL A 136 8.12 11.76 -16.22
C VAL A 136 6.72 12.18 -15.79
N LYS A 137 5.84 11.20 -15.51
CA LYS A 137 4.45 11.47 -15.13
C LYS A 137 4.33 12.09 -13.74
N TYR A 138 5.16 11.64 -12.79
CA TYR A 138 5.01 11.99 -11.37
C TYR A 138 6.14 12.84 -10.78
N ASP A 139 7.16 13.18 -11.57
CA ASP A 139 8.34 13.92 -11.10
C ASP A 139 8.96 13.27 -9.84
N THR A 140 9.13 11.94 -9.89
CA THR A 140 9.60 11.15 -8.74
C THR A 140 11.13 11.17 -8.64
N PRO A 141 11.71 11.46 -7.46
CA PRO A 141 13.14 11.37 -7.25
C PRO A 141 13.62 9.91 -7.34
N PRO A 142 14.84 9.67 -7.86
CA PRO A 142 15.42 8.33 -7.95
C PRO A 142 15.48 7.59 -6.62
N VAL A 143 15.14 6.30 -6.69
CA VAL A 143 15.52 5.28 -5.72
C VAL A 143 16.51 4.30 -6.37
N ASP A 144 17.25 3.58 -5.54
CA ASP A 144 18.38 2.73 -5.90
C ASP A 144 17.97 1.29 -6.24
N GLY A 145 16.74 0.89 -5.87
CA GLY A 145 16.22 -0.43 -6.20
C GLY A 145 14.74 -0.60 -5.87
N TYR A 146 14.18 -1.68 -6.41
CA TYR A 146 12.80 -2.11 -6.16
C TYR A 146 12.80 -3.60 -5.83
N ILE A 147 12.01 -3.98 -4.83
CA ILE A 147 11.72 -5.38 -4.47
C ILE A 147 10.22 -5.57 -4.60
N LEU A 148 9.78 -6.54 -5.40
CA LEU A 148 8.38 -6.87 -5.60
C LEU A 148 8.09 -8.23 -4.96
N GLN A 149 7.36 -8.24 -3.84
CA GLN A 149 7.06 -9.47 -3.11
C GLN A 149 5.59 -9.85 -3.29
N SER A 150 5.37 -11.02 -3.88
CA SER A 150 4.05 -11.54 -4.27
C SER A 150 3.22 -10.52 -5.08
N PRO A 151 3.73 -10.00 -6.21
CA PRO A 151 2.93 -9.19 -7.11
C PRO A 151 1.76 -10.02 -7.66
N VAL A 152 0.53 -9.54 -7.48
CA VAL A 152 -0.69 -10.20 -7.93
C VAL A 152 -1.60 -9.21 -8.64
N SER A 153 -2.40 -9.71 -9.59
CA SER A 153 -3.46 -8.91 -10.21
C SER A 153 -4.71 -8.93 -9.33
N ASP A 154 -5.19 -7.76 -8.90
CA ASP A 154 -6.44 -7.64 -8.15
C ASP A 154 -7.64 -8.17 -8.96
N ARG A 155 -7.67 -7.87 -10.27
CA ARG A 155 -8.68 -8.41 -11.19
C ARG A 155 -8.71 -9.94 -11.18
N GLU A 156 -7.56 -10.59 -11.35
CA GLU A 156 -7.50 -12.06 -11.40
C GLU A 156 -7.85 -12.65 -10.03
N THR A 157 -7.35 -12.04 -8.95
CA THR A 157 -7.71 -12.41 -7.59
C THR A 157 -9.22 -12.31 -7.35
N ALA A 158 -9.87 -11.23 -7.82
CA ALA A 158 -11.31 -11.05 -7.73
C ALA A 158 -12.06 -12.14 -8.52
N SER A 159 -11.62 -12.46 -9.74
CA SER A 159 -12.23 -13.51 -10.57
C SER A 159 -12.11 -14.91 -9.97
N MET A 160 -11.06 -15.17 -9.18
CA MET A 160 -10.88 -16.44 -8.47
C MET A 160 -11.66 -16.51 -7.15
N SER A 161 -11.95 -15.36 -6.55
CA SER A 161 -12.49 -15.27 -5.18
C SER A 161 -13.99 -14.93 -5.12
N MET A 162 -14.61 -14.60 -6.25
CA MET A 162 -16.00 -14.13 -6.32
C MET A 162 -16.78 -14.87 -7.41
N PRO A 163 -18.09 -15.10 -7.21
CA PRO A 163 -18.95 -15.57 -8.29
C PRO A 163 -18.90 -14.62 -9.49
N VAL A 164 -18.82 -15.17 -10.70
CA VAL A 164 -18.67 -14.41 -11.95
C VAL A 164 -19.79 -13.37 -12.09
N ASP A 165 -21.05 -13.77 -11.95
CA ASP A 165 -22.21 -12.87 -12.08
C ASP A 165 -22.17 -11.73 -11.06
N TYR A 166 -21.69 -11.99 -9.84
CA TYR A 166 -21.54 -10.98 -8.81
C TYR A 166 -20.43 -9.97 -9.19
N LEU A 167 -19.26 -10.47 -9.59
CA LEU A 167 -18.15 -9.62 -10.02
C LEU A 167 -18.56 -8.74 -11.21
N GLU A 168 -19.21 -9.31 -12.22
CA GLU A 168 -19.69 -8.57 -13.39
C GLU A 168 -20.71 -7.48 -13.01
N ALA A 169 -21.67 -7.80 -12.12
CA ALA A 169 -22.65 -6.83 -11.64
C ALA A 169 -22.02 -5.66 -10.86
N THR A 170 -21.01 -5.94 -10.03
CA THR A 170 -20.29 -4.90 -9.26
C THR A 170 -19.49 -3.98 -10.19
N ILE A 171 -18.80 -4.53 -11.20
CA ILE A 171 -18.08 -3.76 -12.23
C ILE A 171 -19.06 -2.93 -13.06
N ALA A 172 -20.20 -3.49 -13.46
CA ALA A 172 -21.23 -2.76 -14.20
C ALA A 172 -21.78 -1.58 -13.38
N THR A 173 -21.96 -1.76 -12.06
CA THR A 173 -22.35 -0.70 -11.14
C THR A 173 -21.32 0.42 -11.09
N ALA A 174 -20.03 0.09 -10.96
CA ALA A 174 -18.96 1.08 -10.97
C ALA A 174 -18.91 1.86 -12.30
N LYS A 175 -18.96 1.16 -13.44
CA LYS A 175 -18.96 1.79 -14.76
C LYS A 175 -20.15 2.73 -14.97
N ARG A 176 -21.35 2.34 -14.51
CA ARG A 176 -22.55 3.18 -14.56
C ARG A 176 -22.37 4.44 -13.73
N MET A 177 -21.85 4.33 -12.51
CA MET A 177 -21.59 5.49 -11.65
C MET A 177 -20.55 6.43 -12.29
N ILE A 178 -19.47 5.89 -12.83
CA ILE A 178 -18.46 6.66 -13.57
C ILE A 178 -19.09 7.40 -14.76
N ALA A 179 -19.91 6.72 -15.58
CA ALA A 179 -20.60 7.32 -16.72
C ALA A 179 -21.59 8.43 -16.30
N GLN A 180 -22.07 8.41 -15.06
CA GLN A 180 -22.92 9.44 -14.46
C GLN A 180 -22.11 10.59 -13.81
N GLY A 181 -20.78 10.59 -13.94
CA GLY A 181 -19.89 11.57 -13.30
C GLY A 181 -19.61 11.30 -11.82
N ARG A 182 -20.08 10.17 -11.28
CA ARG A 182 -20.03 9.80 -9.87
C ARG A 182 -18.86 8.86 -9.55
N HIS A 183 -17.68 9.16 -10.11
CA HIS A 183 -16.50 8.31 -9.99
C HIS A 183 -15.90 8.32 -8.57
N GLU A 184 -15.96 9.46 -7.87
CA GLU A 184 -15.52 9.62 -6.48
C GLU A 184 -16.56 9.19 -5.44
N ASP A 185 -17.79 8.85 -5.85
CA ASP A 185 -18.83 8.41 -4.93
C ASP A 185 -18.55 6.97 -4.47
N ALA A 186 -18.77 6.71 -3.19
CA ALA A 186 -18.79 5.35 -2.65
C ALA A 186 -19.89 4.51 -3.33
N MET A 187 -19.53 3.31 -3.77
CA MET A 187 -20.50 2.36 -4.31
C MET A 187 -21.46 1.84 -3.23
N PRO A 188 -22.68 1.39 -3.61
CA PRO A 188 -23.57 0.69 -2.69
C PRO A 188 -22.86 -0.47 -2.00
N ARG A 189 -23.14 -0.69 -0.72
CA ARG A 189 -22.47 -1.72 0.09
C ARG A 189 -22.58 -3.12 -0.51
N ASP A 190 -23.74 -3.45 -1.07
CA ASP A 190 -24.00 -4.76 -1.71
C ASP A 190 -23.26 -4.95 -3.03
N SER A 191 -22.62 -3.90 -3.55
CA SER A 191 -21.73 -3.94 -4.72
C SER A 191 -20.25 -3.93 -4.34
N ILE A 192 -19.92 -4.02 -3.04
CA ILE A 192 -18.55 -4.12 -2.53
C ILE A 192 -18.33 -5.50 -1.91
N PRO A 193 -17.26 -6.21 -2.29
CA PRO A 193 -16.93 -7.51 -1.71
C PRO A 193 -16.97 -7.53 -0.17
N PRO A 194 -17.57 -8.55 0.46
CA PRO A 194 -17.67 -8.64 1.92
C PRO A 194 -16.31 -8.63 2.64
N VAL A 195 -15.23 -9.03 1.96
CA VAL A 195 -13.85 -8.98 2.48
C VAL A 195 -13.39 -7.56 2.81
N PHE A 196 -13.93 -6.54 2.13
CA PHE A 196 -13.64 -5.15 2.45
C PHE A 196 -14.68 -4.61 3.41
N SER A 197 -14.25 -4.14 4.58
CA SER A 197 -15.11 -3.41 5.52
C SER A 197 -15.22 -1.92 5.21
N SER A 198 -14.33 -1.39 4.37
CA SER A 198 -14.25 0.03 4.02
C SER A 198 -15.14 0.36 2.82
N PRO A 199 -15.71 1.58 2.75
CA PRO A 199 -16.32 2.06 1.51
C PRO A 199 -15.28 2.14 0.40
N VAL A 200 -15.69 1.87 -0.84
CA VAL A 200 -14.84 1.94 -2.03
C VAL A 200 -15.57 2.75 -3.10
N THR A 201 -14.87 3.70 -3.71
CA THR A 201 -15.43 4.54 -4.76
C THR A 201 -15.63 3.77 -6.05
N ALA A 202 -16.50 4.27 -6.93
CA ALA A 202 -16.71 3.68 -8.24
C ALA A 202 -15.41 3.64 -9.07
N TYR A 203 -14.61 4.71 -9.02
CA TYR A 203 -13.28 4.74 -9.64
C TYR A 203 -12.39 3.61 -9.10
N ARG A 204 -12.25 3.52 -7.78
CA ARG A 204 -11.31 2.59 -7.16
C ARG A 204 -11.68 1.14 -7.42
N TRP A 205 -12.95 0.78 -7.28
CA TRP A 205 -13.38 -0.59 -7.59
C TRP A 205 -13.17 -0.93 -9.07
N ASN A 206 -13.48 0.00 -9.98
CA ASN A 206 -13.27 -0.23 -11.41
C ASN A 206 -11.77 -0.36 -11.75
N SER A 207 -10.90 0.42 -11.11
CA SER A 207 -9.43 0.30 -11.23
C SER A 207 -8.91 -1.07 -10.77
N LEU A 208 -9.45 -1.61 -9.68
CA LEU A 208 -9.03 -2.91 -9.14
C LEU A 208 -9.57 -4.10 -9.95
N ALA A 209 -10.84 -4.05 -10.36
CA ALA A 209 -11.57 -5.22 -10.85
C ALA A 209 -11.81 -5.24 -12.37
N ALA A 210 -11.79 -4.09 -13.06
CA ALA A 210 -12.11 -4.04 -14.49
C ALA A 210 -10.88 -4.23 -15.39
N LYS A 211 -11.11 -4.73 -16.60
CA LYS A 211 -10.06 -4.82 -17.64
C LYS A 211 -9.81 -3.45 -18.27
N GLY A 212 -8.54 -3.05 -18.36
CA GLY A 212 -8.09 -1.93 -19.20
C GLY A 212 -8.44 -0.54 -18.66
N TYR A 213 -8.65 -0.39 -17.35
CA TYR A 213 -8.87 0.90 -16.72
C TYR A 213 -7.62 1.29 -15.94
N VAL A 214 -7.01 2.42 -16.30
CA VAL A 214 -5.86 3.03 -15.63
C VAL A 214 -6.21 4.45 -15.28
#